data_AF-A0A2N2EIJ4-F1
#
_entry.id   AF-A0A2N2EIJ4-F1
#
_cell.length_a   1.000
_cell.length_b   1.000
_cell.length_c   1.000
_cell.angle_alpha   90.00
_cell.angle_beta   90.00
_cell.angle_gamma   90.00
#
_symmetry.space_group_name_H-M   'P 1'
#
loop_
_entity.id
_entity.type
_entity.pdbx_description
1 polymer ?
#
loop_
_entity_poly.entity_id
_entity_poly.type
_entity_poly.pdbx_seq_one_letter_code
_entity_poly.pdbx_strand_id
1 'polypeptide(L)' 'MYQKQFANPDCLYGKMDPQFQLARAYVPFQVLGDVYGPAEALCKGTLFPKLYMPYHF' A
#
# COMPACT_ATOMS: atom_id res chain seq x y z
N MET A 1 -20.56 16.40 -27.16
CA MET A 1 -21.04 15.01 -27.01
C MET A 1 -19.98 14.19 -26.27
N TYR A 2 -19.85 14.34 -24.95
CA TYR A 2 -18.97 13.48 -24.15
C TYR A 2 -19.85 12.51 -23.36
N GLN A 3 -19.87 11.27 -23.79
CA GLN A 3 -20.61 10.21 -23.11
C GLN A 3 -19.72 9.71 -21.98
N LYS A 4 -20.08 10.06 -20.73
CA LYS A 4 -19.50 9.45 -19.53
C LYS A 4 -19.73 7.95 -19.65
N GLN A 5 -18.66 7.18 -19.84
CA GLN A 5 -18.69 5.74 -19.66
C GLN A 5 -18.86 5.51 -18.16
N PHE A 6 -20.09 5.25 -17.74
CA PHE A 6 -20.36 4.76 -16.39
C PHE A 6 -19.69 3.40 -16.28
N ALA A 7 -18.85 3.23 -15.26
CA ALA A 7 -18.22 1.95 -14.97
C ALA A 7 -19.30 0.85 -14.95
N ASN A 8 -19.03 -0.25 -15.66
CA ASN A 8 -19.96 -1.37 -15.78
C ASN A 8 -20.29 -1.90 -14.37
N PRO A 9 -21.55 -1.93 -13.90
CA PRO A 9 -21.88 -2.37 -12.54
C PRO A 9 -21.41 -3.80 -12.23
N ASP A 10 -21.15 -4.62 -13.26
CA ASP A 10 -20.55 -5.95 -13.13
C ASP A 10 -19.14 -5.93 -12.51
N CYS A 11 -18.41 -4.81 -12.60
CA CYS A 11 -17.09 -4.69 -11.97
C CYS A 11 -17.14 -4.52 -10.44
N LEU A 12 -18.33 -4.26 -9.87
CA LEU A 12 -18.54 -4.18 -8.42
C LEU A 12 -19.07 -5.49 -7.84
N TYR A 13 -19.42 -6.46 -8.68
CA TYR A 13 -19.94 -7.76 -8.30
C TYR A 13 -19.10 -8.88 -8.92
N GLY A 14 -17.78 -8.70 -8.89
CA GLY A 14 -16.86 -9.80 -9.12
C GLY A 14 -17.15 -10.87 -8.07
N LYS A 15 -17.65 -12.03 -8.49
CA LYS A 15 -17.77 -13.22 -7.65
C LYS A 15 -16.43 -13.42 -6.95
N MET A 16 -16.34 -13.05 -5.67
CA MET A 16 -15.19 -13.40 -4.85
C MET A 16 -15.19 -14.92 -4.77
N ASP A 17 -14.18 -15.56 -5.39
CA ASP A 17 -13.90 -16.96 -5.13
C ASP A 17 -13.87 -17.18 -3.61
N PRO A 18 -14.60 -18.17 -3.08
CA PRO A 18 -14.56 -18.50 -1.65
C PRO A 18 -13.15 -18.75 -1.11
N GLN A 19 -12.17 -19.02 -1.97
CA GLN A 19 -10.77 -19.20 -1.64
C GLN A 19 -9.99 -17.88 -1.50
N PHE A 20 -10.51 -16.76 -2.01
CA PHE A 20 -9.84 -15.47 -1.82
C PHE A 20 -9.88 -15.09 -0.34
N GLN A 21 -8.70 -14.78 0.19
CA GLN A 21 -8.57 -14.21 1.51
C GLN A 21 -8.54 -12.69 1.40
N LEU A 22 -9.11 -12.02 2.40
CA LEU A 22 -8.96 -10.57 2.54
C LEU A 22 -7.48 -10.20 2.60
N ALA A 23 -7.10 -9.09 1.96
CA ALA A 23 -5.76 -8.56 2.08
C ALA A 23 -5.42 -8.31 3.56
N ARG A 24 -4.27 -8.81 4.00
CA ARG A 24 -3.78 -8.62 5.37
C ARG A 24 -2.66 -7.59 5.35
N ALA A 25 -2.84 -6.51 6.10
CA ALA A 25 -1.75 -5.61 6.39
C ALA A 25 -1.03 -6.12 7.64
N TYR A 26 0.25 -6.46 7.51
CA TYR A 26 1.11 -6.76 8.65
C TYR A 26 1.81 -5.47 9.08
N VAL A 27 1.51 -4.98 10.29
CA VAL A 27 2.14 -3.79 10.86
C VAL A 27 3.09 -4.25 11.98
N PRO A 28 4.42 -4.21 11.76
CA PRO A 28 5.37 -4.59 12.80
C PRO A 28 5.38 -3.56 13.94
N PHE A 29 5.69 -4.01 15.16
CA PHE A 29 5.98 -3.12 16.28
C PHE A 29 7.18 -2.23 15.94
N GLN A 30 6.96 -0.92 16.00
CA GLN A 30 7.98 0.08 15.70
C GLN A 30 8.45 0.71 17.01
N VAL A 31 9.48 0.10 17.61
CA VAL A 31 10.17 0.67 18.77
C VAL A 31 11.05 1.82 18.30
N LEU A 32 10.99 2.96 19.00
CA LEU A 32 11.83 4.11 18.70
C LEU A 32 13.29 3.76 19.05
N GLY A 33 14.11 3.57 18.01
CA GLY A 33 15.54 3.25 18.09
C GLY A 33 16.29 4.00 16.99
N ASP A 34 17.04 3.27 16.16
CA ASP A 34 17.70 3.88 15.00
C ASP A 34 16.66 4.42 14.00
N VAL A 35 16.72 5.72 13.74
CA VAL A 35 15.82 6.44 12.84
C VAL A 35 16.61 7.33 11.89
N TYR A 36 16.04 7.58 10.71
CA TYR A 36 16.56 8.58 9.80
C TYR A 36 16.33 10.00 10.35
N GLY A 37 17.19 10.94 9.94
CA GLY A 37 16.93 12.37 10.16
C GLY A 37 15.72 12.85 9.33
N PRO A 38 15.10 13.99 9.68
CA PRO A 38 13.85 14.44 9.04
C PRO A 38 13.90 14.55 7.51
N ALA A 39 14.98 15.14 6.97
CA ALA A 39 15.13 15.31 5.52
C ALA A 39 15.26 13.96 4.79
N GLU A 40 16.05 13.03 5.35
CA GLU A 40 16.23 11.70 4.77
C GLU A 40 14.97 10.84 4.88
N ALA A 41 14.28 10.90 6.03
CA ALA A 41 13.02 10.20 6.25
C ALA A 41 11.95 10.63 5.22
N LEU A 42 11.89 11.94 4.92
CA LEU A 42 10.99 12.49 3.90
C LEU A 42 11.32 11.94 2.51
N CYS A 43 12.60 11.91 2.13
CA CYS A 43 13.02 11.35 0.84
C CYS A 43 12.74 9.85 0.72
N LYS A 44 12.91 9.09 1.81
CA LYS A 44 12.72 7.62 1.83
C LYS A 44 11.27 7.19 2.04
N GLY A 45 10.38 8.09 2.44
CA GLY A 45 8.97 7.80 2.74
C GLY A 45 8.77 6.98 4.03
N THR A 46 9.79 6.89 4.89
CA THR A 46 9.71 6.19 6.17
C THR A 46 10.74 6.75 7.15
N LEU A 47 10.38 6.82 8.44
CA LEU A 47 11.29 7.19 9.52
C LEU A 47 12.27 6.07 9.87
N PHE A 48 11.86 4.82 9.65
CA PHE A 48 12.56 3.65 10.14
C PHE A 48 13.39 2.99 9.03
N PRO A 49 14.72 2.87 9.20
CA PRO A 49 15.59 2.23 8.22
C PRO A 49 15.15 0.82 7.83
N LYS A 50 14.67 0.04 8.81
CA LYS A 50 14.19 -1.34 8.61
C LYS A 50 12.97 -1.45 7.68
N LEU A 51 12.25 -0.36 7.44
CA LEU A 51 11.08 -0.32 6.55
C LEU A 51 11.42 0.20 5.15
N TYR A 52 12.65 0.67 4.91
CA TYR A 52 13.05 1.15 3.59
C TYR A 52 13.39 -0.02 2.66
N MET A 53 12.42 -0.38 1.81
CA MET A 53 12.52 -1.49 0.85
C MET A 53 12.12 -0.99 -0.55
N PRO A 54 13.03 -0.32 -1.30
CA PRO A 54 12.74 0.11 -2.66
C PRO A 54 12.56 -1.10 -3.59
N TYR A 55 11.65 -0.99 -4.56
CA TYR A 55 11.50 -2.02 -5.58
C TYR A 55 12.70 -2.01 -6.52
N HIS A 56 13.36 -3.15 -6.67
CA HIS A 56 14.37 -3.39 -7.68
C HIS A 56 13.71 -4.11 -8.86
N PHE A 57 13.93 -3.60 -10.07
CA PHE A 57 13.36 -4.12 -11.33
C PHE A 57 14.45 -4.72 -12.22
#